data_AF-A0A7Z9SEY9-F1
#
_entry.id   AF-A0A7Z9SEY9-F1
#
_cell.length_a   1.000
_cell.length_b   1.000
_cell.length_c   1.000
_cell.angle_alpha   90.00
_cell.angle_beta   90.00
_cell.angle_gamma   90.00
#
_symmetry.space_group_name_H-M   'P 1'
#
loop_
_entity.id
_entity.type
_entity.pdbx_description
1 polymer ?
#
loop_
_entity_poly.entity_id
_entity_poly.type
_entity_poly.pdbx_seq_one_letter_code
_entity_poly.pdbx_strand_id
1 'polypeptide(L)' 'MYGQDNIQDVLLGADTEKLIFGIARDSGDIKPSTLQDRLNGKRMEYEEFTGALIRLADKHKIHTSINRALYDQLKQLENQ' A
#
# COMPACT_ATOMS: atom_id res chain seq x y z
N MET A 1 24.96 -12.63 -10.08
CA MET A 1 23.78 -13.05 -10.86
C MET A 1 22.59 -13.02 -9.92
N TYR A 2 21.61 -12.16 -10.20
CA TYR A 2 20.42 -12.01 -9.37
C TYR A 2 19.60 -13.29 -9.41
N GLY A 3 19.33 -13.86 -8.24
CA GLY A 3 18.43 -15.00 -8.08
C GLY A 3 17.03 -14.57 -8.49
N GLN A 4 16.52 -15.23 -9.52
CA GLN A 4 15.11 -15.21 -9.86
C GLN A 4 14.36 -16.00 -8.79
N ASP A 5 14.01 -15.34 -7.70
CA ASP A 5 13.00 -15.90 -6.80
C ASP A 5 11.64 -15.64 -7.47
N ASN A 6 11.18 -16.70 -8.13
CA ASN A 6 9.91 -16.81 -8.85
C ASN A 6 8.75 -16.27 -8.01
N ILE A 7 8.14 -15.19 -8.46
CA ILE A 7 6.87 -14.59 -7.96
C ILE A 7 5.66 -15.50 -8.31
N GLN A 8 5.87 -16.81 -8.46
CA GLN A 8 4.86 -17.76 -8.95
C GLN A 8 4.34 -18.75 -7.91
N ASP A 9 4.88 -18.78 -6.69
CA ASP A 9 4.41 -19.69 -5.62
C ASP A 9 3.54 -19.01 -4.54
N VAL A 10 2.86 -17.90 -4.86
CA VAL A 10 1.94 -17.23 -3.90
C VAL A 10 0.62 -17.99 -3.81
N LEU A 11 0.63 -19.10 -3.09
CA LEU A 11 -0.56 -19.85 -2.69
C LEU A 11 -0.71 -19.79 -1.16
N LEU A 12 -1.82 -19.21 -0.71
CA LEU A 12 -2.41 -19.28 0.64
C LEU A 12 -1.83 -18.33 1.71
N GLY A 13 -2.41 -17.12 1.80
CA GLY A 13 -2.61 -16.31 3.01
C GLY A 13 -1.41 -16.00 3.93
N ALA A 14 -0.85 -17.03 4.57
CA ALA A 14 0.30 -16.92 5.46
C ALA A 14 1.58 -16.48 4.73
N ASP A 15 1.75 -16.89 3.48
CA ASP A 15 2.94 -16.52 2.69
C ASP A 15 2.92 -15.05 2.26
N THR A 16 1.73 -14.46 2.08
CA THR A 16 1.59 -13.04 1.75
C THR A 16 1.94 -12.14 2.93
N GLU A 17 1.52 -12.50 4.14
CA GLU A 17 1.84 -11.75 5.36
C GLU A 17 3.36 -11.76 5.62
N LYS A 18 3.98 -12.95 5.53
CA LYS A 18 5.42 -13.11 5.67
C LYS A 18 6.20 -12.31 4.63
N LEU A 19 5.72 -12.28 3.38
CA LEU A 19 6.30 -11.47 2.32
C LEU A 19 6.24 -9.98 2.65
N ILE A 20 5.07 -9.46 3.04
CA ILE A 20 4.88 -8.03 3.37
C ILE A 20 5.79 -7.62 4.52
N PHE A 21 5.81 -8.38 5.61
CA PHE A 21 6.67 -8.07 6.76
C PHE A 21 8.15 -8.30 6.48
N GLY A 22 8.50 -9.25 5.60
CA GLY A 22 9.87 -9.44 5.11
C GLY A 22 10.34 -8.21 4.34
N ILE A 23 9.58 -7.76 3.34
CA ILE A 23 9.88 -6.55 2.58
C ILE A 23 10.00 -5.34 3.51
N ALA A 24 9.06 -5.16 4.44
CA ALA A 24 9.09 -4.03 5.38
C ALA A 24 10.36 -4.03 6.26
N ARG A 25 10.80 -5.21 6.72
CA ARG A 25 12.04 -5.36 7.50
C ARG A 25 13.28 -5.04 6.67
N ASP A 26 13.34 -5.58 5.46
CA ASP A 26 14.51 -5.43 4.58
C ASP A 26 14.59 -4.02 3.97
N SER A 27 13.48 -3.30 3.96
CA SER A 27 13.39 -1.94 3.40
C SER A 27 14.07 -0.87 4.25
N GLY A 28 14.40 -1.14 5.52
CA GLY A 28 15.15 -0.19 6.38
C GLY A 28 14.60 1.25 6.31
N ASP A 29 15.46 2.21 5.91
CA ASP A 29 15.14 3.64 5.79
C ASP A 29 14.49 4.04 4.44
N ILE A 30 14.03 3.07 3.64
CA ILE A 30 13.35 3.38 2.37
C ILE A 30 12.11 4.21 2.66
N LYS A 31 12.03 5.36 1.97
CA LYS A 31 10.83 6.20 1.96
C LYS A 31 9.89 5.67 0.88
N PRO A 32 8.65 5.28 1.20
CA PRO A 32 7.66 4.93 0.18
C PRO A 32 7.45 6.09 -0.81
N SER A 33 7.09 5.78 -2.05
CA SER A 33 6.88 6.81 -3.10
C SER A 33 5.89 7.88 -2.64
N THR A 34 4.78 7.50 -2.00
CA THR A 34 3.80 8.43 -1.44
C THR A 34 4.40 9.43 -0.45
N LEU A 35 5.33 8.98 0.41
CA LEU A 35 6.02 9.88 1.33
C LEU A 35 6.95 10.83 0.57
N GLN A 36 7.64 10.34 -0.46
CA GLN A 36 8.49 11.17 -1.31
C GLN A 36 7.68 12.20 -2.09
N ASP A 37 6.50 11.85 -2.59
CA ASP A 37 5.61 12.78 -3.30
C ASP A 37 5.19 13.93 -2.39
N ARG A 38 4.74 13.62 -1.17
CA ARG A 38 4.43 14.63 -0.15
C ARG A 38 5.61 15.56 0.12
N LEU A 39 6.80 15.00 0.38
CA LEU A 39 7.99 15.81 0.69
C LEU A 39 8.42 16.72 -0.46
N ASN A 40 8.09 16.35 -1.70
CA ASN A 40 8.39 17.12 -2.90
C ASN A 40 7.22 18.01 -3.36
N GLY A 41 6.13 18.10 -2.59
CA GLY A 41 4.93 18.88 -2.96
C GLY A 41 4.21 18.35 -4.21
N LYS A 42 4.38 17.06 -4.52
CA LYS A 42 3.68 16.39 -5.62
C LYS A 42 2.36 15.82 -5.12
N ARG A 43 1.41 15.68 -6.04
CA ARG A 43 0.16 14.95 -5.81
C ARG A 43 0.47 13.51 -5.41
N MET A 44 -0.18 13.01 -4.38
CA MET A 44 -0.02 11.64 -3.89
C MET A 44 -0.96 10.67 -4.61
N GLU A 45 -0.55 9.41 -4.77
CA GLU A 45 -1.30 8.37 -5.50
C GLU A 45 -2.26 7.55 -4.60
N TYR A 46 -2.75 8.11 -3.48
CA TYR A 46 -3.61 7.36 -2.55
C TYR A 46 -4.99 7.03 -3.13
N GLU A 47 -5.42 7.72 -4.20
CA GLU A 47 -6.64 7.42 -4.95
C GLU A 47 -6.52 6.15 -5.79
N GLU A 48 -5.36 5.94 -6.37
CA GLU A 48 -5.01 4.84 -7.26
C GLU A 48 -4.73 3.55 -6.47
N PHE A 49 -4.24 3.66 -5.23
CA PHE A 49 -4.01 2.52 -4.33
C PHE A 49 -5.16 2.32 -3.32
N THR A 50 -5.20 3.13 -2.26
CA THR A 50 -6.17 2.96 -1.17
C THR A 50 -7.60 3.21 -1.64
N GLY A 51 -7.80 4.24 -2.47
CA GLY A 51 -9.11 4.54 -3.07
C GLY A 51 -9.62 3.40 -3.95
N ALA A 52 -8.76 2.80 -4.78
CA ALA A 52 -9.14 1.67 -5.63
C ALA A 52 -9.56 0.44 -4.81
N LEU A 53 -8.82 0.15 -3.73
CA LEU A 53 -9.17 -0.92 -2.80
C LEU A 53 -10.54 -0.69 -2.15
N ILE A 54 -10.80 0.54 -1.69
CA ILE A 54 -12.09 0.90 -1.09
C ILE A 54 -13.23 0.73 -2.11
N ARG A 55 -13.07 1.23 -3.34
CA ARG A 55 -14.07 1.09 -4.42
C ARG A 55 -14.37 -0.39 -4.73
N LEU A 56 -13.34 -1.23 -4.75
CA LEU A 56 -13.49 -2.66 -4.95
C LEU A 56 -14.22 -3.32 -3.77
N ALA A 57 -13.83 -2.99 -2.54
CA ALA A 57 -14.49 -3.49 -1.34
C ALA A 57 -15.97 -3.11 -1.29
N ASP A 58 -16.31 -1.86 -1.65
CA ASP A 58 -17.70 -1.38 -1.73
C ASP A 58 -18.54 -2.19 -2.73
N LYS A 59 -18.00 -2.45 -3.92
CA LYS A 59 -18.64 -3.29 -4.93
C LYS A 59 -18.96 -4.70 -4.40
N HIS A 60 -18.08 -5.25 -3.56
CA HIS A 60 -18.23 -6.58 -2.97
C HIS A 60 -18.86 -6.58 -1.57
N LYS A 61 -19.30 -5.41 -1.05
CA LYS A 61 -19.87 -5.23 0.29
C LYS A 61 -18.95 -5.71 1.42
N ILE A 62 -17.64 -5.55 1.24
CA ILE A 62 -16.61 -5.87 2.24
C ILE A 62 -16.29 -4.62 3.05
N HIS A 63 -16.30 -4.74 4.37
CA HIS A 63 -15.98 -3.62 5.26
C HIS A 63 -14.46 -3.42 5.38
N THR A 64 -14.02 -2.16 5.24
CA THR A 64 -12.59 -1.78 5.17
C THR A 64 -12.27 -0.52 6.00
N SER A 65 -12.69 -0.50 7.27
CA SER A 65 -12.54 0.66 8.18
C SER A 65 -11.12 1.24 8.23
N ILE A 66 -10.09 0.38 8.32
CA ILE A 66 -8.69 0.81 8.39
C ILE A 66 -8.27 1.55 7.11
N ASN A 67 -8.61 1.02 5.94
CA ASN A 67 -8.27 1.65 4.66
C ASN A 67 -8.98 2.98 4.48
N ARG A 68 -10.22 3.12 4.96
CA ARG A 68 -10.95 4.39 4.91
C ARG A 68 -10.32 5.46 5.80
N ALA A 69 -9.98 5.09 7.03
CA ALA A 69 -9.28 6.01 7.94
C ALA A 69 -7.94 6.48 7.35
N LEU A 70 -7.17 5.56 6.76
CA LEU A 70 -5.92 5.87 6.06
C LEU A 70 -6.14 6.83 4.88
N TYR A 71 -7.14 6.56 4.05
CA TYR A 71 -7.49 7.40 2.91
C TYR A 71 -7.86 8.83 3.36
N ASP A 72 -8.69 8.97 4.39
CA ASP A 72 -9.09 10.28 4.92
C ASP A 72 -7.89 11.06 5.48
N GLN A 73 -6.96 10.39 6.17
CA GLN A 73 -5.73 11.00 6.65
C GLN A 73 -4.82 11.46 5.50
N LEU A 74 -4.61 10.63 4.48
CA LEU A 74 -3.80 10.98 3.31
C LEU A 74 -4.40 12.17 2.55
N LYS A 75 -5.72 12.18 2.40
CA LYS A 75 -6.44 13.30 1.79
C LYS A 75 -6.31 14.58 2.59
N GLN A 76 -6.40 14.53 3.92
CA GLN A 76 -6.18 15.71 4.76
C GLN A 76 -4.76 16.23 4.63
N LEU A 77 -3.77 15.33 4.62
CA LEU A 77 -2.37 15.69 4.45
C LEU A 77 -2.12 16.38 3.11
N GLU A 78 -2.70 15.92 2.01
CA GLU A 78 -2.54 16.55 0.69
C GLU A 78 -3.10 17.98 0.60
N ASN A 79 -4.15 18.28 1.38
CA ASN A 79 -4.82 19.58 1.37
C ASN A 79 -4.23 20.60 2.38
N GLN A 80 -3.09 20.28 2.99
CA GLN A 80 -2.32 21.16 3.89
C GLN A 80 -1.09 21.73 3.17
#